data_AF-A0A7J4IHQ9-F1
#
_entry.id   AF-A0A7J4IHQ9-F1
#
_cell.length_a   1.000
_cell.length_b   1.000
_cell.length_c   1.000
_cell.angle_alpha   90.00
_cell.angle_beta   90.00
_cell.angle_gamma   90.00
#
_symmetry.space_group_name_H-M   'P 1'
#
loop_
_entity.id
_entity.type
_entity.pdbx_description
1 polymer ?
#
loop_
_entity_poly.entity_id
_entity_poly.type
_entity_poly.pdbx_seq_one_letter_code
_entity_poly.pdbx_strand_id
1 'polypeptide(L)'
;MTETALTAAHILEALNSISGEPSDDRMNGQFAIVNNGELVSVRELMTALAGGTAEEPEETIVPAIRNLNFPIVEIARFSSALTLIRLWKDYVLKETEVRKISEDKPEVIARYQPLFTQDSLDESSLVELESFLYFRNNRHWPGFEWWKDSLFSDTALLIDNLRLLLDEEEPIEERWMGVRKSALKGMGEGLMTAILQVAHPELYGILNKPAREALKRLGIWPEIRYGASPGLQYRAVNEVLKALSKALETDLWTLDSLLWRLADVRYWAVAPGEGAQYWKQVWMKNGICSIGYPELIDVFSELVATEDIDGIKDILRSTADGRTGDPRYDYIRNTHALGAQAPQLFRFFREVEEGHLVFANQGKTAILGIGIVTSAPILDTDLDYPFTREITWLKYPSPTQIPPALKGKFGKTVIELSQEECHLLLQNQVRYWTLSPSVGYDSNNWLDRELKYWDGFLQSESVGIGWNRLVEDHGDTLLSLEKKDDFKHLFKQTYGNNMAPEMPWTFLHELKEGDVILANRGA
;
A
#
# COMPACT_ATOMS: atom_id res chain seq x y z
N MET A 1 18.49 -26.45 20.20
CA MET A 1 19.62 -25.51 20.36
C MET A 1 20.10 -25.57 21.81
N THR A 2 21.35 -25.96 22.05
CA THR A 2 21.99 -25.83 23.36
C THR A 2 22.17 -24.34 23.69
N GLU A 3 21.46 -23.82 24.69
CA GLU A 3 21.60 -22.54 25.44
C GLU A 3 22.72 -21.54 25.03
N THR A 4 22.80 -21.17 23.76
CA THR A 4 23.65 -20.06 23.30
C THR A 4 22.72 -18.92 22.95
N ALA A 5 22.85 -17.79 23.65
CA ALA A 5 22.02 -16.62 23.41
C ALA A 5 22.15 -16.18 21.94
N LEU A 6 21.01 -15.92 21.28
CA LEU A 6 20.98 -15.40 19.91
C LEU A 6 21.75 -14.07 19.84
N THR A 7 22.67 -13.96 18.88
CA THR A 7 23.48 -12.75 18.66
C THR A 7 23.20 -12.15 17.29
N ALA A 8 23.60 -10.88 17.09
CA ALA A 8 23.48 -10.24 15.78
C ALA A 8 24.33 -10.96 14.70
N ALA A 9 25.47 -11.54 15.07
CA ALA A 9 26.31 -12.31 14.16
C ALA A 9 25.60 -13.57 13.65
N HIS A 10 24.90 -14.29 14.54
CA HIS A 10 24.10 -15.45 14.13
C HIS A 10 23.00 -15.07 13.13
N ILE A 11 22.31 -13.94 13.36
CA ILE A 11 21.28 -13.45 12.43
C ILE A 11 21.90 -13.08 11.08
N LEU A 12 23.01 -12.35 11.05
CA LEU A 12 23.67 -11.96 9.80
C LEU A 12 24.17 -13.17 9.01
N GLU A 13 24.75 -14.17 9.69
CA GLU A 13 25.19 -15.42 9.07
C GLU A 13 24.01 -16.17 8.44
N ALA A 14 22.88 -16.27 9.17
CA ALA A 14 21.66 -16.87 8.66
C ALA A 14 21.10 -16.11 7.44
N LEU A 15 21.00 -14.77 7.51
CA LEU A 15 20.57 -13.93 6.40
C LEU A 15 21.46 -14.09 5.16
N ASN A 16 22.78 -14.17 5.35
CA ASN A 16 23.72 -14.41 4.25
C ASN A 16 23.56 -15.80 3.65
N SER A 17 23.21 -16.82 4.44
CA SER A 17 22.95 -18.18 3.94
C SER A 17 21.66 -18.28 3.09
N ILE A 18 20.72 -17.35 3.29
CA ILE A 18 19.45 -17.25 2.56
C ILE A 18 19.63 -16.49 1.22
N SER A 19 20.80 -15.85 1.00
CA SER A 19 21.05 -15.03 -0.19
C SER A 19 21.00 -15.86 -1.49
N GLY A 20 20.19 -15.40 -2.46
CA GLY A 20 19.83 -16.11 -3.71
C GLY A 20 18.57 -15.55 -4.37
N GLU A 21 18.11 -16.14 -5.48
CA GLU A 21 16.83 -15.75 -6.10
C GLU A 21 15.68 -15.89 -5.08
N PRO A 22 14.76 -14.92 -5.01
CA PRO A 22 13.65 -14.96 -4.06
C PRO A 22 12.80 -16.21 -4.29
N SER A 23 12.67 -17.05 -3.26
CA SER A 23 11.69 -18.13 -3.25
C SER A 23 10.31 -17.58 -2.89
N ASP A 24 9.25 -18.22 -3.37
CA ASP A 24 7.87 -17.91 -2.98
C ASP A 24 7.63 -18.02 -1.45
N ASP A 25 8.53 -18.69 -0.73
CA ASP A 25 8.50 -18.86 0.73
C ASP A 25 8.96 -17.63 1.54
N ARG A 26 9.58 -16.61 0.92
CA ARG A 26 10.07 -15.42 1.66
C ARG A 26 8.96 -14.58 2.32
N MET A 27 7.73 -14.76 1.85
CA MET A 27 6.52 -14.11 2.38
C MET A 27 5.69 -15.03 3.29
N ASN A 28 6.15 -16.27 3.55
CA ASN A 28 5.47 -17.20 4.45
C ASN A 28 5.82 -16.91 5.91
N GLY A 29 4.93 -16.22 6.61
CA GLY A 29 5.07 -15.88 8.03
C GLY A 29 4.21 -14.70 8.44
N GLN A 30 4.29 -14.30 9.70
CA GLN A 30 3.63 -13.08 10.19
C GLN A 30 4.55 -11.87 10.08
N PHE A 31 5.84 -12.06 10.38
CA PHE A 31 6.84 -11.00 10.44
C PHE A 31 8.01 -11.28 9.50
N ALA A 32 8.62 -10.21 9.01
CA ALA A 32 9.86 -10.27 8.24
C ALA A 32 10.91 -9.32 8.81
N ILE A 33 12.17 -9.76 8.76
CA ILE A 33 13.32 -8.87 8.88
C ILE A 33 13.53 -8.17 7.55
N VAL A 34 13.80 -6.87 7.60
CA VAL A 34 14.23 -6.12 6.41
C VAL A 34 15.74 -5.96 6.44
N ASN A 35 16.44 -6.50 5.44
CA ASN A 35 17.90 -6.43 5.38
C ASN A 35 18.38 -6.31 3.94
N ASN A 36 19.25 -5.33 3.68
CA ASN A 36 19.74 -4.97 2.35
C ASN A 36 18.61 -4.76 1.32
N GLY A 37 17.49 -4.18 1.74
CA GLY A 37 16.30 -3.98 0.91
C GLY A 37 15.56 -5.27 0.56
N GLU A 38 15.81 -6.38 1.26
CA GLU A 38 15.07 -7.63 1.11
C GLU A 38 14.23 -7.93 2.35
N LEU A 39 13.06 -8.54 2.16
CA LEU A 39 12.28 -9.12 3.23
C LEU A 39 12.64 -10.60 3.35
N VAL A 40 12.98 -11.01 4.57
CA VAL A 40 13.19 -12.42 4.94
C VAL A 40 12.21 -12.73 6.07
N SER A 41 11.33 -13.71 5.87
CA SER A 41 10.37 -14.08 6.91
C SER A 41 11.11 -14.57 8.16
N VAL A 42 10.56 -14.29 9.34
CA VAL A 42 11.13 -14.77 10.61
C VAL A 42 11.16 -16.31 10.62
N ARG A 43 10.20 -16.97 9.98
CA ARG A 43 10.16 -18.41 9.82
C ARG A 43 11.32 -18.96 8.98
N GLU A 44 11.64 -18.32 7.86
CA GLU A 44 12.77 -18.71 7.02
C GLU A 44 14.10 -18.48 7.74
N LEU A 45 14.25 -17.34 8.42
CA LEU A 45 15.40 -17.07 9.28
C LEU A 45 15.57 -18.16 10.35
N MET A 46 14.48 -18.55 11.00
CA MET A 46 14.49 -19.61 12.02
C MET A 46 14.91 -20.96 11.45
N THR A 47 14.46 -21.26 10.23
CA THR A 47 14.84 -22.48 9.53
C THR A 47 16.35 -22.51 9.25
N ALA A 48 16.91 -21.38 8.82
CA ALA A 48 18.35 -21.23 8.62
C ALA A 48 19.15 -21.33 9.93
N LEU A 49 18.67 -20.69 11.01
CA LEU A 49 19.30 -20.76 12.35
C LEU A 49 19.26 -22.15 12.97
N ALA A 50 18.16 -22.90 12.77
CA ALA A 50 17.94 -24.21 13.37
C ALA A 50 18.47 -25.39 12.52
N GLY A 51 18.97 -25.13 11.31
CA GLY A 51 19.41 -26.19 10.39
C GLY A 51 18.25 -27.03 9.82
N GLY A 52 17.06 -26.44 9.64
CA GLY A 52 15.95 -27.06 8.90
C GLY A 52 14.68 -27.39 9.70
N THR A 53 14.61 -27.16 11.02
CA THR A 53 13.40 -27.43 11.83
C THR A 53 13.02 -26.21 12.67
N ALA A 54 12.08 -25.39 12.18
CA ALA A 54 11.50 -24.28 12.95
C ALA A 54 10.14 -24.70 13.54
N GLU A 55 10.10 -24.98 14.84
CA GLU A 55 8.86 -25.29 15.60
C GLU A 55 8.41 -24.17 16.55
N GLU A 56 9.26 -23.15 16.80
CA GLU A 56 8.89 -22.06 17.70
C GLU A 56 8.00 -21.01 17.02
N PRO A 57 6.96 -20.48 17.70
CA PRO A 57 6.13 -19.39 17.19
C PRO A 57 6.95 -18.13 16.92
N GLU A 58 6.65 -17.39 15.85
CA GLU A 58 7.41 -16.17 15.52
C GLU A 58 7.37 -15.13 16.66
N GLU A 59 6.27 -15.07 17.42
CA GLU A 59 6.12 -14.11 18.52
C GLU A 59 7.12 -14.32 19.66
N THR A 60 7.73 -15.50 19.80
CA THR A 60 8.75 -15.76 20.82
C THR A 60 10.09 -15.17 20.45
N ILE A 61 10.46 -15.17 19.17
CA ILE A 61 11.79 -14.72 18.72
C ILE A 61 11.81 -13.26 18.24
N VAL A 62 10.70 -12.73 17.74
CA VAL A 62 10.60 -11.32 17.29
C VAL A 62 11.15 -10.33 18.33
N PRO A 63 10.84 -10.43 19.65
CA PRO A 63 11.43 -9.54 20.65
C PRO A 63 12.96 -9.62 20.72
N ALA A 64 13.55 -10.80 20.53
CA ALA A 64 15.00 -11.00 20.55
C ALA A 64 15.66 -10.37 19.32
N ILE A 65 15.11 -10.61 18.12
CA ILE A 65 15.57 -10.00 16.86
C ILE A 65 15.50 -8.47 16.96
N ARG A 66 14.36 -7.96 17.44
CA ARG A 66 14.14 -6.52 17.63
C ARG A 66 15.16 -5.91 18.59
N ASN A 67 15.49 -6.60 19.68
CA ASN A 67 16.50 -6.15 20.65
C ASN A 67 17.92 -6.14 20.09
N LEU A 68 18.18 -6.88 19.00
CA LEU A 68 19.42 -6.84 18.24
C LEU A 68 19.43 -5.74 17.15
N ASN A 69 18.40 -4.89 17.13
CA ASN A 69 18.23 -3.73 16.22
C ASN A 69 18.04 -4.09 14.74
N PHE A 70 17.61 -5.31 14.42
CA PHE A 70 17.13 -5.62 13.08
C PHE A 70 15.71 -5.02 12.90
N PRO A 71 15.46 -4.33 11.78
CA PRO A 71 14.13 -3.78 11.51
C PRO A 71 13.17 -4.92 11.16
N ILE A 72 12.01 -4.90 11.79
CA ILE A 72 10.95 -5.89 11.58
C ILE A 72 9.72 -5.19 11.03
N VAL A 73 9.03 -5.84 10.09
CA VAL A 73 7.73 -5.42 9.58
C VAL A 73 6.75 -6.59 9.57
N GLU A 74 5.46 -6.30 9.69
CA GLU A 74 4.40 -7.29 9.46
C GLU A 74 4.25 -7.52 7.95
N ILE A 75 4.37 -8.77 7.50
CA ILE A 75 4.36 -9.13 6.07
C ILE A 75 3.05 -8.71 5.41
N ALA A 76 1.93 -8.92 6.11
CA ALA A 76 0.61 -8.60 5.58
C ALA A 76 0.41 -7.08 5.40
N ARG A 77 0.97 -6.26 6.31
CA ARG A 77 0.97 -4.79 6.20
C ARG A 77 1.81 -4.34 5.03
N PHE A 78 3.02 -4.90 4.91
CA PHE A 78 3.92 -4.61 3.79
C PHE A 78 3.27 -4.94 2.45
N SER A 79 2.65 -6.11 2.34
CA SER A 79 1.94 -6.53 1.12
C SER A 79 0.75 -5.63 0.77
N SER A 80 -0.03 -5.21 1.79
CA SER A 80 -1.14 -4.27 1.60
C SER A 80 -0.65 -2.89 1.16
N ALA A 81 0.45 -2.42 1.75
CA ALA A 81 1.08 -1.16 1.39
C ALA A 81 1.60 -1.20 -0.05
N LEU A 82 2.28 -2.28 -0.46
CA LEU A 82 2.72 -2.47 -1.85
C LEU A 82 1.54 -2.45 -2.82
N THR A 83 0.46 -3.16 -2.49
CA THR A 83 -0.76 -3.17 -3.31
C THR A 83 -1.28 -1.75 -3.48
N LEU A 84 -1.41 -1.00 -2.38
CA LEU A 84 -1.89 0.38 -2.41
C LEU A 84 -0.98 1.30 -3.23
N ILE A 85 0.34 1.24 -3.01
CA ILE A 85 1.30 2.08 -3.72
C ILE A 85 1.32 1.73 -5.20
N ARG A 86 1.26 0.45 -5.58
CA ARG A 86 1.19 0.02 -7.00
C ARG A 86 -0.05 0.58 -7.69
N LEU A 87 -1.20 0.52 -7.02
CA LEU A 87 -2.44 1.09 -7.52
C LEU A 87 -2.33 2.61 -7.73
N TRP A 88 -1.56 3.29 -6.89
CA TRP A 88 -1.34 4.74 -6.97
C TRP A 88 -0.25 5.17 -7.95
N LYS A 89 0.78 4.35 -8.12
CA LYS A 89 2.01 4.70 -8.84
C LYS A 89 1.69 5.31 -10.20
N ASP A 90 0.87 4.65 -10.99
CA ASP A 90 0.54 5.12 -12.34
C ASP A 90 -0.25 6.43 -12.39
N TYR A 91 -1.05 6.71 -11.36
CA TYR A 91 -1.78 7.98 -11.25
C TYR A 91 -0.82 9.10 -10.84
N VAL A 92 -0.09 8.89 -9.76
CA VAL A 92 0.81 9.90 -9.19
C VAL A 92 1.94 10.25 -10.16
N LEU A 93 2.49 9.27 -10.89
CA LEU A 93 3.55 9.52 -11.87
C LEU A 93 3.06 10.30 -13.10
N LYS A 94 1.74 10.39 -13.35
CA LYS A 94 1.17 11.23 -14.40
C LYS A 94 0.93 12.66 -13.94
N GLU A 95 0.89 12.92 -12.65
CA GLU A 95 0.74 14.27 -12.13
C GLU A 95 1.92 15.14 -12.54
N THR A 96 1.62 16.32 -13.08
CA THR A 96 2.63 17.23 -13.64
C THR A 96 3.76 17.55 -12.66
N GLU A 97 3.44 17.74 -11.38
CA GLU A 97 4.43 18.08 -10.36
C GLU A 97 5.40 16.93 -10.07
N VAL A 98 4.88 15.72 -9.78
CA VAL A 98 5.71 14.54 -9.49
C VAL A 98 6.50 14.10 -10.72
N ARG A 99 5.87 14.15 -11.89
CA ARG A 99 6.54 13.88 -13.16
C ARG A 99 7.73 14.81 -13.35
N LYS A 100 7.54 16.11 -13.13
CA LYS A 100 8.61 17.11 -13.25
C LYS A 100 9.74 16.88 -12.24
N ILE A 101 9.43 16.52 -10.99
CA ILE A 101 10.45 16.17 -9.98
C ILE A 101 11.31 14.98 -10.46
N SER A 102 10.68 13.98 -11.10
CA SER A 102 11.39 12.82 -11.64
C SER A 102 12.21 13.17 -12.89
N GLU A 103 11.68 14.02 -13.78
CA GLU A 103 12.37 14.50 -14.98
C GLU A 103 13.56 15.43 -14.66
N ASP A 104 13.47 16.25 -13.61
CA ASP A 104 14.53 17.17 -13.19
C ASP A 104 15.69 16.44 -12.44
N LYS A 105 15.47 15.20 -11.96
CA LYS A 105 16.46 14.41 -11.19
C LYS A 105 17.85 14.35 -11.83
N PRO A 106 18.03 14.00 -13.12
CA PRO A 106 19.36 13.87 -13.70
C PRO A 106 20.16 15.18 -13.69
N GLU A 107 19.49 16.33 -13.88
CA GLU A 107 20.14 17.64 -13.85
C GLU A 107 20.59 18.01 -12.44
N VAL A 108 19.77 17.72 -11.43
CA VAL A 108 20.11 17.97 -10.02
C VAL A 108 21.30 17.11 -9.60
N ILE A 109 21.28 15.81 -9.92
CA ILE A 109 22.38 14.89 -9.63
C ILE A 109 23.65 15.34 -10.34
N ALA A 110 23.58 15.63 -11.64
CA ALA A 110 24.75 16.07 -12.41
C ALA A 110 25.40 17.34 -11.84
N ARG A 111 24.59 18.26 -11.31
CA ARG A 111 25.08 19.51 -10.71
C ARG A 111 25.66 19.32 -9.31
N TYR A 112 24.95 18.59 -8.43
CA TYR A 112 25.23 18.60 -6.99
C TYR A 112 25.93 17.35 -6.47
N GLN A 113 25.86 16.21 -7.17
CA GLN A 113 26.58 15.00 -6.74
C GLN A 113 28.10 15.20 -6.65
N PRO A 114 28.79 15.90 -7.59
CA PRO A 114 30.22 16.14 -7.47
C PRO A 114 30.63 17.00 -6.26
N LEU A 115 29.67 17.76 -5.70
CA LEU A 115 29.87 18.57 -4.50
C LEU A 115 29.88 17.71 -3.23
N PHE A 116 29.09 16.65 -3.21
CA PHE A 116 28.86 15.82 -2.03
C PHE A 116 29.79 14.61 -2.02
N THR A 117 31.10 14.88 -2.01
CA THR A 117 32.16 13.90 -1.77
C THR A 117 33.07 14.39 -0.66
N GLN A 118 33.74 13.50 0.09
CA GLN A 118 34.62 13.92 1.18
C GLN A 118 35.75 14.86 0.71
N ASP A 119 36.32 14.56 -0.46
CA ASP A 119 37.49 15.25 -1.00
C ASP A 119 37.15 16.62 -1.63
N SER A 120 35.91 16.81 -2.08
CA SER A 120 35.49 18.05 -2.73
C SER A 120 35.12 19.15 -1.74
N LEU A 121 34.81 18.81 -0.49
CA LEU A 121 34.25 19.75 0.48
C LEU A 121 35.30 20.72 1.03
N ASP A 122 35.16 21.98 0.66
CA ASP A 122 35.94 23.13 1.15
C ASP A 122 35.07 24.40 1.30
N GLU A 123 35.67 25.55 1.64
CA GLU A 123 34.91 26.80 1.76
C GLU A 123 34.27 27.26 0.44
N SER A 124 34.86 26.91 -0.72
CA SER A 124 34.29 27.29 -2.02
C SER A 124 33.03 26.49 -2.35
N SER A 125 32.96 25.25 -1.85
CA SER A 125 31.81 24.35 -1.96
C SER A 125 30.56 24.89 -1.27
N LEU A 126 30.74 25.72 -0.24
CA LEU A 126 29.64 26.26 0.55
C LEU A 126 28.71 27.18 -0.26
N VAL A 127 29.22 27.85 -1.29
CA VAL A 127 28.39 28.67 -2.20
C VAL A 127 27.43 27.79 -3.00
N GLU A 128 27.92 26.66 -3.53
CA GLU A 128 27.06 25.73 -4.26
C GLU A 128 26.09 25.00 -3.32
N LEU A 129 26.53 24.64 -2.11
CA LEU A 129 25.64 24.09 -1.07
C LEU A 129 24.53 25.07 -0.70
N GLU A 130 24.83 26.36 -0.53
CA GLU A 130 23.82 27.39 -0.27
C GLU A 130 22.81 27.43 -1.41
N SER A 131 23.28 27.32 -2.66
CA SER A 131 22.41 27.26 -3.83
C SER A 131 21.47 26.05 -3.79
N PHE A 132 21.94 24.88 -3.34
CA PHE A 132 21.14 23.66 -3.24
C PHE A 132 19.94 23.79 -2.29
N LEU A 133 20.02 24.65 -1.26
CA LEU A 133 18.91 24.83 -0.31
C LEU A 133 17.63 25.40 -0.93
N TYR A 134 17.72 26.03 -2.10
CA TYR A 134 16.56 26.62 -2.75
C TYR A 134 15.81 25.60 -3.63
N PHE A 135 14.48 25.51 -3.47
CA PHE A 135 13.64 24.60 -4.28
C PHE A 135 13.83 24.75 -5.79
N ARG A 136 14.00 25.97 -6.30
CA ARG A 136 14.29 26.24 -7.72
C ARG A 136 15.58 25.58 -8.24
N ASN A 137 16.43 25.10 -7.34
CA ASN A 137 17.72 24.50 -7.63
C ASN A 137 17.73 22.99 -7.32
N ASN A 138 17.26 22.56 -6.15
CA ASN A 138 17.17 21.13 -5.83
C ASN A 138 15.98 20.41 -6.47
N ARG A 139 14.97 21.16 -6.96
CA ARG A 139 13.81 20.68 -7.73
C ARG A 139 12.92 19.64 -7.03
N HIS A 140 13.09 19.42 -5.73
CA HIS A 140 12.36 18.37 -5.01
C HIS A 140 11.94 18.80 -3.61
N TRP A 141 12.86 19.39 -2.83
CA TRP A 141 12.66 19.63 -1.41
C TRP A 141 12.56 21.13 -1.09
N PRO A 142 11.35 21.66 -0.87
CA PRO A 142 11.14 23.05 -0.48
C PRO A 142 11.44 23.28 1.01
N GLY A 143 11.78 24.53 1.34
CA GLY A 143 11.88 25.00 2.73
C GLY A 143 13.24 24.76 3.40
N PHE A 144 14.23 24.17 2.71
CA PHE A 144 15.59 24.08 3.24
C PHE A 144 16.24 25.46 3.39
N GLU A 145 15.86 26.44 2.56
CA GLU A 145 16.35 27.81 2.63
C GLU A 145 16.01 28.53 3.95
N TRP A 146 14.98 28.08 4.67
CA TRP A 146 14.59 28.67 5.96
C TRP A 146 15.65 28.48 7.05
N TRP A 147 16.52 27.48 6.90
CA TRP A 147 17.55 27.15 7.88
C TRP A 147 18.93 27.70 7.51
N LYS A 148 19.04 28.40 6.37
CA LYS A 148 20.30 28.87 5.81
C LYS A 148 21.17 29.62 6.83
N ASP A 149 20.64 30.66 7.47
CA ASP A 149 21.43 31.48 8.38
C ASP A 149 21.92 30.69 9.61
N SER A 150 21.17 29.68 10.04
CA SER A 150 21.56 28.79 11.14
C SER A 150 22.56 27.72 10.71
N LEU A 151 22.46 27.22 9.48
CA LEU A 151 23.34 26.21 8.92
C LEU A 151 24.74 26.78 8.63
N PHE A 152 24.79 28.00 8.11
CA PHE A 152 26.03 28.69 7.73
C PHE A 152 26.61 29.56 8.85
N SER A 153 26.11 29.46 10.09
CA SER A 153 26.62 30.25 11.22
C SER A 153 28.04 29.85 11.63
N ASP A 154 28.45 28.62 11.32
CA ASP A 154 29.79 28.07 11.55
C ASP A 154 30.17 27.16 10.37
N THR A 155 30.88 27.75 9.40
CA THR A 155 31.20 27.09 8.12
C THR A 155 32.23 25.97 8.27
N ALA A 156 33.18 26.10 9.21
CA ALA A 156 34.14 25.04 9.51
C ALA A 156 33.43 23.82 10.09
N LEU A 157 32.55 24.05 11.08
CA LEU A 157 31.76 22.97 11.68
C LEU A 157 30.81 22.34 10.64
N LEU A 158 30.23 23.11 9.75
CA LEU A 158 29.40 22.60 8.65
C LEU A 158 30.18 21.65 7.74
N ILE A 159 31.38 22.04 7.30
CA ILE A 159 32.25 21.18 6.46
C ILE A 159 32.60 19.88 7.19
N ASP A 160 32.98 19.96 8.47
CA ASP A 160 33.33 18.77 9.26
C ASP A 160 32.14 17.81 9.40
N ASN A 161 30.93 18.34 9.60
CA ASN A 161 29.71 17.53 9.67
C ASN A 161 29.34 16.92 8.32
N LEU A 162 29.55 17.63 7.20
CA LEU A 162 29.30 17.08 5.87
C LEU A 162 30.28 15.96 5.52
N ARG A 163 31.57 16.13 5.85
CA ARG A 163 32.58 15.06 5.68
C ARG A 163 32.22 13.83 6.49
N LEU A 164 31.85 14.01 7.75
CA LEU A 164 31.39 12.92 8.61
C LEU A 164 30.13 12.25 8.06
N LEU A 165 29.17 13.02 7.55
CA LEU A 165 27.94 12.46 6.98
C LEU A 165 28.20 11.65 5.71
N LEU A 166 29.17 12.05 4.89
CA LEU A 166 29.48 11.42 3.59
C LEU A 166 30.55 10.32 3.71
N ASP A 167 30.87 9.88 4.92
CA ASP A 167 31.87 8.86 5.17
C ASP A 167 31.38 7.43 5.01
N GLU A 168 31.31 6.95 3.77
CA GLU A 168 30.83 5.59 3.47
C GLU A 168 31.72 4.45 4.02
N GLU A 169 32.89 4.75 4.62
CA GLU A 169 33.67 3.75 5.37
C GLU A 169 33.06 3.43 6.75
N GLU A 170 32.23 4.33 7.28
CA GLU A 170 31.57 4.20 8.57
C GLU A 170 30.05 3.89 8.44
N PRO A 171 29.48 3.07 9.35
CA PRO A 171 28.05 2.78 9.36
C PRO A 171 27.21 4.06 9.46
N ILE A 172 26.09 4.10 8.72
CA ILE A 172 25.22 5.27 8.65
C ILE A 172 24.69 5.70 10.03
N GLU A 173 24.44 4.75 10.93
CA GLU A 173 23.98 5.05 12.28
C GLU A 173 25.00 5.83 13.12
N GLU A 174 26.30 5.59 12.91
CA GLU A 174 27.38 6.28 13.62
C GLU A 174 27.61 7.67 13.03
N ARG A 175 27.68 7.78 11.71
CA ARG A 175 27.77 9.07 11.00
C ARG A 175 26.63 10.01 11.38
N TRP A 176 25.41 9.49 11.34
CA TRP A 176 24.20 10.23 11.71
C TRP A 176 24.28 10.74 13.15
N MET A 177 24.67 9.87 14.08
CA MET A 177 24.80 10.25 15.49
C MET A 177 25.92 11.26 15.72
N GLY A 178 27.02 11.16 14.98
CA GLY A 178 28.09 12.15 14.99
C GLY A 178 27.58 13.54 14.62
N VAL A 179 26.85 13.65 13.50
CA VAL A 179 26.24 14.92 13.07
C VAL A 179 25.25 15.45 14.10
N ARG A 180 24.38 14.59 14.63
CA ARG A 180 23.34 14.96 15.61
C ARG A 180 23.88 15.36 16.98
N LYS A 181 25.09 14.93 17.34
CA LYS A 181 25.78 15.33 18.59
C LYS A 181 26.52 16.66 18.45
N SER A 182 26.74 17.13 17.23
CA SER A 182 27.42 18.40 16.99
C SER A 182 26.55 19.58 17.46
N ALA A 183 27.20 20.75 17.63
CA ALA A 183 26.50 21.99 17.94
C ALA A 183 25.88 22.67 16.69
N LEU A 184 26.02 22.05 15.51
CA LEU A 184 25.55 22.61 14.24
C LEU A 184 24.02 22.70 14.24
N LYS A 185 23.49 23.88 13.88
CA LYS A 185 22.05 24.12 13.75
C LYS A 185 21.64 24.07 12.29
N GLY A 186 20.35 23.89 12.03
CA GLY A 186 19.80 23.92 10.66
C GLY A 186 20.02 22.63 9.84
N MET A 187 20.84 21.68 10.30
CA MET A 187 21.04 20.38 9.64
C MET A 187 20.06 19.32 10.19
N GLY A 188 18.80 19.39 9.75
CA GLY A 188 17.75 18.43 10.12
C GLY A 188 17.78 17.13 9.29
N GLU A 189 16.98 16.14 9.69
CA GLU A 189 16.89 14.81 9.05
C GLU A 189 16.59 14.90 7.53
N GLY A 190 15.67 15.78 7.16
CA GLY A 190 15.31 15.99 5.75
C GLY A 190 16.49 16.51 4.91
N LEU A 191 17.28 17.45 5.43
CA LEU A 191 18.45 17.97 4.71
C LEU A 191 19.59 16.93 4.67
N MET A 192 19.85 16.24 5.80
CA MET A 192 20.86 15.18 5.85
C MET A 192 20.56 14.09 4.82
N THR A 193 19.31 13.62 4.76
CA THR A 193 18.91 12.58 3.81
C THR A 193 18.85 13.06 2.37
N ALA A 194 18.48 14.32 2.11
CA ALA A 194 18.56 14.92 0.78
C ALA A 194 20.01 14.97 0.25
N ILE A 195 20.98 15.34 1.09
CA ILE A 195 22.40 15.35 0.74
C ILE A 195 22.87 13.92 0.45
N LEU A 196 22.55 12.95 1.31
CA LEU A 196 22.88 11.54 1.12
C LEU A 196 22.25 10.95 -0.16
N GLN A 197 20.98 11.28 -0.45
CA GLN A 197 20.25 10.84 -1.63
C GLN A 197 20.85 11.41 -2.93
N VAL A 198 21.41 12.62 -2.90
CA VAL A 198 22.11 13.20 -4.06
C VAL A 198 23.50 12.57 -4.21
N ALA A 199 24.23 12.37 -3.09
CA ALA A 199 25.55 11.77 -3.10
C ALA A 199 25.52 10.30 -3.58
N HIS A 200 24.60 9.50 -3.03
CA HIS A 200 24.45 8.07 -3.30
C HIS A 200 22.97 7.71 -3.56
N PRO A 201 22.45 7.97 -4.77
CA PRO A 201 21.02 7.83 -5.07
C PRO A 201 20.40 6.46 -4.86
N GLU A 202 21.22 5.41 -4.92
CA GLU A 202 20.80 4.01 -4.78
C GLU A 202 20.84 3.51 -3.33
N LEU A 203 21.45 4.28 -2.41
CA LEU A 203 21.72 3.82 -1.04
C LEU A 203 20.81 4.45 0.00
N TYR A 204 20.38 5.70 -0.18
CA TYR A 204 19.73 6.49 0.87
C TYR A 204 18.43 7.10 0.41
N GLY A 205 17.31 6.62 0.96
CA GLY A 205 16.00 7.22 0.81
C GLY A 205 15.78 8.40 1.76
N ILE A 206 14.81 9.24 1.41
CA ILE A 206 14.53 10.46 2.17
C ILE A 206 13.75 10.18 3.46
N LEU A 207 14.24 10.72 4.58
CA LEU A 207 13.50 10.76 5.85
C LEU A 207 13.08 12.19 6.16
N ASN A 208 11.89 12.54 5.71
CA ASN A 208 11.20 13.80 6.00
C ASN A 208 9.87 13.53 6.73
N LYS A 209 9.11 14.59 7.04
CA LYS A 209 7.79 14.45 7.67
C LYS A 209 6.82 13.65 6.77
N PRO A 210 6.65 13.97 5.46
CA PRO A 210 5.79 13.19 4.58
C PRO A 210 6.12 11.69 4.53
N ALA A 211 7.38 11.31 4.29
CA ALA A 211 7.81 9.92 4.25
C ALA A 211 7.51 9.19 5.58
N ARG A 212 7.74 9.85 6.72
CA ARG A 212 7.40 9.32 8.04
C ARG A 212 5.90 9.07 8.19
N GLU A 213 5.07 10.05 7.85
CA GLU A 213 3.63 9.92 7.98
C GLU A 213 3.08 8.88 7.00
N ALA A 214 3.57 8.82 5.77
CA ALA A 214 3.21 7.80 4.80
C ALA A 214 3.55 6.38 5.29
N LEU A 215 4.78 6.12 5.73
CA LEU A 215 5.17 4.79 6.24
C LEU A 215 4.33 4.36 7.46
N LYS A 216 4.03 5.29 8.38
CA LYS A 216 3.14 5.04 9.51
C LYS A 216 1.70 4.76 9.06
N ARG A 217 1.17 5.55 8.13
CA ARG A 217 -0.17 5.39 7.52
C ARG A 217 -0.31 4.15 6.65
N LEU A 218 0.80 3.59 6.20
CA LEU A 218 0.84 2.32 5.50
C LEU A 218 1.02 1.15 6.48
N GLY A 219 1.33 1.42 7.75
CA GLY A 219 1.54 0.40 8.78
C GLY A 219 2.85 -0.36 8.62
N ILE A 220 3.82 0.24 7.94
CA ILE A 220 5.12 -0.37 7.59
C ILE A 220 6.30 0.39 8.18
N TRP A 221 6.04 1.29 9.14
CA TRP A 221 7.10 1.88 9.94
C TRP A 221 7.84 0.74 10.70
N PRO A 222 9.17 0.62 10.57
CA PRO A 222 9.87 -0.55 11.08
C PRO A 222 9.83 -0.62 12.60
N GLU A 223 9.58 -1.82 13.12
CA GLU A 223 9.78 -2.13 14.52
C GLU A 223 11.27 -2.34 14.80
N ILE A 224 11.77 -1.62 15.80
CA ILE A 224 13.14 -1.75 16.30
C ILE A 224 13.14 -1.69 17.83
N ARG A 225 14.30 -1.94 18.45
CA ARG A 225 14.45 -1.88 19.91
C ARG A 225 13.94 -0.55 20.47
N TYR A 226 13.22 -0.63 21.59
CA TYR A 226 12.83 0.56 22.35
C TYR A 226 14.05 1.39 22.74
N GLY A 227 13.98 2.71 22.54
CA GLY A 227 15.08 3.63 22.84
C GLY A 227 16.26 3.54 21.87
N ALA A 228 16.10 2.91 20.70
CA ALA A 228 17.11 2.97 19.63
C ALA A 228 17.47 4.42 19.28
N SER A 229 18.76 4.65 19.00
CA SER A 229 19.26 5.98 18.64
C SER A 229 18.63 6.48 17.34
N PRO A 230 18.58 7.81 17.11
CA PRO A 230 18.14 8.36 15.83
C PRO A 230 18.88 7.78 14.60
N GLY A 231 20.17 7.48 14.72
CA GLY A 231 20.93 6.83 13.64
C GLY A 231 20.44 5.43 13.32
N LEU A 232 20.20 4.60 14.36
CA LEU A 232 19.61 3.26 14.18
C LEU A 232 18.19 3.33 13.63
N GLN A 233 17.40 4.34 14.04
CA GLN A 233 16.07 4.59 13.49
C GLN A 233 16.14 4.90 11.99
N TYR A 234 17.02 5.80 11.58
CA TYR A 234 17.16 6.12 10.16
C TYR A 234 17.62 4.91 9.35
N ARG A 235 18.63 4.16 9.81
CA ARG A 235 19.08 2.92 9.16
C ARG A 235 17.92 1.96 8.92
N ALA A 236 17.12 1.70 9.95
CA ALA A 236 15.96 0.82 9.87
C ALA A 236 14.91 1.31 8.87
N VAL A 237 14.61 2.61 8.86
CA VAL A 237 13.68 3.20 7.90
C VAL A 237 14.23 3.12 6.48
N ASN A 238 15.51 3.39 6.29
CA ASN A 238 16.16 3.32 4.98
C ASN A 238 16.10 1.91 4.37
N GLU A 239 16.24 0.87 5.19
CA GLU A 239 16.07 -0.52 4.74
C GLU A 239 14.63 -0.81 4.27
N VAL A 240 13.61 -0.28 4.95
CA VAL A 240 12.21 -0.37 4.49
C VAL A 240 12.02 0.40 3.17
N LEU A 241 12.61 1.60 3.04
CA LEU A 241 12.54 2.38 1.80
C LEU A 241 13.19 1.64 0.63
N LYS A 242 14.36 1.03 0.83
CA LYS A 242 15.02 0.19 -0.18
C LYS A 242 14.17 -1.02 -0.56
N ALA A 243 13.55 -1.67 0.43
CA ALA A 243 12.66 -2.81 0.17
C ALA A 243 11.43 -2.40 -0.64
N LEU A 244 10.81 -1.25 -0.33
CA LEU A 244 9.73 -0.69 -1.14
C LEU A 244 10.20 -0.35 -2.55
N SER A 245 11.32 0.35 -2.68
CA SER A 245 11.92 0.76 -3.96
C SER A 245 12.11 -0.46 -4.87
N LYS A 246 12.71 -1.53 -4.34
CA LYS A 246 12.94 -2.80 -5.04
C LYS A 246 11.62 -3.46 -5.43
N ALA A 247 10.69 -3.63 -4.49
CA ALA A 247 9.42 -4.32 -4.73
C ALA A 247 8.47 -3.54 -5.67
N LEU A 248 8.63 -2.23 -5.75
CA LEU A 248 7.86 -1.36 -6.64
C LEU A 248 8.54 -1.11 -7.99
N GLU A 249 9.76 -1.59 -8.18
CA GLU A 249 10.58 -1.31 -9.37
C GLU A 249 10.61 0.20 -9.65
N THR A 250 11.02 0.96 -8.64
CA THR A 250 11.20 2.40 -8.70
C THR A 250 12.48 2.77 -7.96
N ASP A 251 13.07 3.92 -8.27
CA ASP A 251 14.21 4.42 -7.50
C ASP A 251 13.76 5.21 -6.26
N LEU A 252 14.69 5.42 -5.32
CA LEU A 252 14.43 6.06 -4.02
C LEU A 252 14.02 7.54 -4.15
N TRP A 253 14.45 8.23 -5.21
CA TRP A 253 14.06 9.60 -5.49
C TRP A 253 12.58 9.67 -5.87
N THR A 254 12.15 8.86 -6.83
CA THR A 254 10.75 8.78 -7.22
C THR A 254 9.88 8.25 -6.08
N LEU A 255 10.41 7.34 -5.25
CA LEU A 255 9.71 6.84 -4.06
C LEU A 255 9.38 7.98 -3.07
N ASP A 256 10.29 8.92 -2.81
CA ASP A 256 10.01 10.08 -1.94
C ASP A 256 8.79 10.88 -2.45
N SER A 257 8.72 11.15 -3.76
CA SER A 257 7.59 11.85 -4.36
C SER A 257 6.27 11.06 -4.24
N LEU A 258 6.31 9.73 -4.35
CA LEU A 258 5.13 8.88 -4.11
C LEU A 258 4.67 8.94 -2.64
N LEU A 259 5.62 8.86 -1.70
CA LEU A 259 5.33 8.93 -0.27
C LEU A 259 4.78 10.31 0.13
N TRP A 260 5.21 11.38 -0.54
CA TRP A 260 4.62 12.71 -0.36
C TRP A 260 3.12 12.73 -0.63
N ARG A 261 2.66 12.12 -1.72
CA ARG A 261 1.22 12.06 -2.04
C ARG A 261 0.45 11.14 -1.09
N LEU A 262 1.09 10.05 -0.64
CA LEU A 262 0.47 9.10 0.30
C LEU A 262 0.44 9.62 1.75
N ALA A 263 1.22 10.64 2.09
CA ALA A 263 1.27 11.19 3.45
C ALA A 263 -0.07 11.78 3.92
N ASP A 264 -0.91 12.23 2.98
CA ASP A 264 -2.18 12.90 3.27
C ASP A 264 -3.41 12.17 2.67
N VAL A 265 -3.24 10.97 2.13
CA VAL A 265 -4.37 10.19 1.58
C VAL A 265 -5.41 9.86 2.64
N ARG A 266 -6.68 10.10 2.30
CA ARG A 266 -7.86 9.63 3.05
C ARG A 266 -8.63 8.60 2.25
N TYR A 267 -9.32 7.71 2.97
CA TYR A 267 -10.03 6.56 2.42
C TYR A 267 -11.53 6.72 2.65
N TRP A 268 -12.32 6.50 1.60
CA TRP A 268 -13.76 6.74 1.62
C TRP A 268 -14.50 5.54 1.10
N ALA A 269 -15.48 5.03 1.84
CA ALA A 269 -16.50 4.17 1.25
C ALA A 269 -17.63 5.05 0.69
N VAL A 270 -17.98 4.83 -0.59
CA VAL A 270 -19.08 5.54 -1.25
C VAL A 270 -20.03 4.52 -1.90
N ALA A 271 -21.31 4.58 -1.53
CA ALA A 271 -22.30 3.62 -2.00
C ALA A 271 -22.91 4.04 -3.37
N PRO A 272 -22.82 3.20 -4.42
CA PRO A 272 -23.37 3.48 -5.76
C PRO A 272 -24.87 3.19 -5.85
N GLY A 273 -25.63 3.81 -4.95
CA GLY A 273 -27.09 3.63 -4.84
C GLY A 273 -27.52 2.32 -4.17
N GLU A 274 -28.83 2.14 -4.06
CA GLU A 274 -29.42 0.94 -3.47
C GLU A 274 -29.01 -0.31 -4.26
N GLY A 275 -28.58 -1.35 -3.56
CA GLY A 275 -28.09 -2.59 -4.19
C GLY A 275 -26.86 -2.41 -5.09
N ALA A 276 -26.19 -1.26 -5.04
CA ALA A 276 -25.13 -0.86 -5.97
C ALA A 276 -25.57 -0.77 -7.45
N GLN A 277 -26.83 -0.42 -7.70
CA GLN A 277 -27.40 -0.38 -9.05
C GLN A 277 -26.63 0.52 -10.04
N TYR A 278 -25.99 1.60 -9.56
CA TYR A 278 -25.25 2.53 -10.43
C TYR A 278 -23.81 2.10 -10.72
N TRP A 279 -23.30 1.05 -10.05
CA TRP A 279 -21.92 0.61 -10.20
C TRP A 279 -21.55 0.28 -11.65
N LYS A 280 -22.19 -0.74 -12.23
CA LYS A 280 -21.87 -1.23 -13.59
C LYS A 280 -22.37 -0.29 -14.68
N GLN A 281 -23.53 0.32 -14.48
CA GLN A 281 -24.25 1.05 -15.54
C GLN A 281 -23.72 2.47 -15.71
N VAL A 282 -23.26 3.10 -14.62
CA VAL A 282 -22.89 4.52 -14.60
C VAL A 282 -21.45 4.71 -14.12
N TRP A 283 -21.15 4.32 -12.88
CA TRP A 283 -19.88 4.67 -12.23
C TRP A 283 -18.65 4.09 -12.93
N MET A 284 -18.64 2.78 -13.21
CA MET A 284 -17.52 2.14 -13.89
C MET A 284 -17.33 2.68 -15.32
N LYS A 285 -18.43 2.86 -16.04
CA LYS A 285 -18.42 3.25 -17.45
C LYS A 285 -17.94 4.69 -17.64
N ASN A 286 -18.38 5.58 -16.75
CA ASN A 286 -18.12 7.01 -16.86
C ASN A 286 -16.90 7.44 -16.03
N GLY A 287 -16.34 6.56 -15.19
CA GLY A 287 -15.23 6.90 -14.32
C GLY A 287 -15.64 7.92 -13.27
N ILE A 288 -16.71 7.64 -12.51
CA ILE A 288 -17.25 8.59 -11.52
C ILE A 288 -17.70 7.91 -10.23
N CYS A 289 -17.86 8.70 -9.17
CA CYS A 289 -18.74 8.40 -8.03
C CYS A 289 -19.74 9.54 -7.84
N SER A 290 -20.94 9.24 -7.31
CA SER A 290 -21.99 10.24 -7.16
C SER A 290 -22.93 9.99 -5.98
N ILE A 291 -23.60 11.04 -5.50
CA ILE A 291 -24.61 10.95 -4.44
C ILE A 291 -25.96 11.54 -4.89
N GLY A 292 -27.05 10.93 -4.42
CA GLY A 292 -28.41 11.25 -4.84
C GLY A 292 -29.08 12.27 -3.92
N TYR A 293 -29.27 13.49 -4.42
CA TYR A 293 -30.03 14.59 -3.80
C TYR A 293 -30.51 15.59 -4.89
N PRO A 294 -31.27 15.14 -5.90
CA PRO A 294 -31.66 15.97 -7.04
C PRO A 294 -32.49 17.21 -6.67
N GLU A 295 -33.15 17.19 -5.52
CA GLU A 295 -33.88 18.32 -4.97
C GLU A 295 -32.99 19.46 -4.43
N LEU A 296 -31.67 19.25 -4.35
CA LEU A 296 -30.69 20.21 -3.84
C LEU A 296 -29.82 20.85 -4.94
N ILE A 297 -30.08 20.58 -6.22
CA ILE A 297 -29.24 21.09 -7.33
C ILE A 297 -29.16 22.62 -7.36
N ASP A 298 -30.24 23.31 -6.95
CA ASP A 298 -30.33 24.78 -6.94
C ASP A 298 -29.35 25.42 -5.93
N VAL A 299 -28.92 24.67 -4.91
CA VAL A 299 -28.01 25.14 -3.84
C VAL A 299 -26.61 24.52 -3.94
N PHE A 300 -26.26 23.91 -5.08
CA PHE A 300 -24.96 23.27 -5.28
C PHE A 300 -23.78 24.18 -4.95
N SER A 301 -23.80 25.43 -5.44
CA SER A 301 -22.71 26.39 -5.18
C SER A 301 -22.56 26.73 -3.70
N GLU A 302 -23.66 26.82 -2.95
CA GLU A 302 -23.64 27.06 -1.51
C GLU A 302 -23.08 25.85 -0.75
N LEU A 303 -23.49 24.64 -1.14
CA LEU A 303 -23.00 23.39 -0.53
C LEU A 303 -21.48 23.22 -0.72
N VAL A 304 -20.95 23.55 -1.90
CA VAL A 304 -19.50 23.48 -2.18
C VAL A 304 -18.71 24.56 -1.44
N ALA A 305 -19.29 25.75 -1.26
CA ALA A 305 -18.66 26.88 -0.59
C ALA A 305 -18.67 26.76 0.94
N THR A 306 -19.51 25.89 1.51
CA THR A 306 -19.68 25.78 2.95
C THR A 306 -18.45 25.19 3.65
N GLU A 307 -18.01 25.80 4.75
CA GLU A 307 -16.79 25.41 5.46
C GLU A 307 -17.00 24.45 6.63
N ASP A 308 -18.24 24.27 7.11
CA ASP A 308 -18.55 23.37 8.23
C ASP A 308 -19.89 22.63 8.11
N ILE A 309 -20.10 21.64 8.98
CA ILE A 309 -21.31 20.81 8.98
C ILE A 309 -22.57 21.60 9.37
N ASP A 310 -22.45 22.63 10.21
CA ASP A 310 -23.61 23.40 10.67
C ASP A 310 -24.13 24.32 9.56
N GLY A 311 -23.25 24.90 8.73
CA GLY A 311 -23.60 25.58 7.49
C GLY A 311 -24.36 24.68 6.53
N ILE A 312 -23.96 23.41 6.38
CA ILE A 312 -24.72 22.44 5.58
C ILE A 312 -26.12 22.24 6.17
N LYS A 313 -26.26 22.13 7.49
CA LYS A 313 -27.58 22.00 8.13
C LYS A 313 -28.45 23.23 7.88
N ASP A 314 -27.88 24.43 7.92
CA ASP A 314 -28.60 25.67 7.70
C ASP A 314 -29.06 25.84 6.25
N ILE A 315 -28.24 25.45 5.27
CA ILE A 315 -28.63 25.39 3.85
C ILE A 315 -29.79 24.42 3.66
N LEU A 316 -29.67 23.20 4.21
CA LEU A 316 -30.73 22.19 4.09
C LEU A 316 -32.05 22.66 4.72
N ARG A 317 -32.01 23.25 5.91
CA ARG A 317 -33.21 23.80 6.57
C ARG A 317 -33.84 24.91 5.76
N SER A 318 -33.05 25.91 5.35
CA SER A 318 -33.53 27.04 4.56
C SER A 318 -34.18 26.59 3.25
N THR A 319 -33.58 25.59 2.60
CA THR A 319 -34.12 24.98 1.38
C THR A 319 -35.45 24.26 1.66
N ALA A 320 -35.53 23.49 2.75
CA ALA A 320 -36.74 22.76 3.14
C ALA A 320 -37.92 23.69 3.49
N ASP A 321 -37.62 24.76 4.23
CA ASP A 321 -38.58 25.76 4.71
C ASP A 321 -39.15 26.56 3.53
N GLY A 322 -38.29 26.96 2.58
CA GLY A 322 -38.68 27.61 1.32
C GLY A 322 -39.53 26.73 0.39
N ARG A 323 -39.59 25.42 0.63
CA ARG A 323 -40.32 24.41 -0.16
C ARG A 323 -41.40 23.70 0.68
N THR A 324 -41.98 24.39 1.66
CA THR A 324 -43.00 23.84 2.58
C THR A 324 -44.09 23.05 1.83
N GLY A 325 -44.36 21.82 2.26
CA GLY A 325 -45.38 20.93 1.69
C GLY A 325 -44.91 20.05 0.53
N ASP A 326 -43.69 20.22 0.02
CA ASP A 326 -43.09 19.29 -0.95
C ASP A 326 -42.49 18.07 -0.22
N PRO A 327 -43.01 16.86 -0.44
CA PRO A 327 -42.61 15.66 0.31
C PRO A 327 -41.17 15.23 0.03
N ARG A 328 -40.54 15.70 -1.06
CA ARG A 328 -39.13 15.42 -1.37
C ARG A 328 -38.19 15.93 -0.28
N TYR A 329 -38.60 16.94 0.49
CA TYR A 329 -37.79 17.52 1.57
C TYR A 329 -38.19 17.02 2.98
N ASP A 330 -39.14 16.08 3.11
CA ASP A 330 -39.60 15.63 4.44
C ASP A 330 -38.48 14.98 5.26
N TYR A 331 -37.54 14.31 4.59
CA TYR A 331 -36.40 13.68 5.26
C TYR A 331 -35.42 14.70 5.88
N ILE A 332 -35.31 15.93 5.37
CA ILE A 332 -34.47 16.98 5.97
C ILE A 332 -35.20 17.81 7.03
N ARG A 333 -36.54 17.84 7.01
CA ARG A 333 -37.35 18.50 8.05
C ARG A 333 -37.26 17.79 9.41
N ASN A 334 -36.94 16.49 9.40
CA ASN A 334 -36.70 15.73 10.61
C ASN A 334 -35.28 15.98 11.14
N THR A 335 -35.16 16.55 12.35
CA THR A 335 -33.87 16.87 13.00
C THR A 335 -32.90 15.69 13.09
N HIS A 336 -33.40 14.48 13.32
CA HIS A 336 -32.56 13.28 13.41
C HIS A 336 -31.98 12.91 12.04
N ALA A 337 -32.81 12.94 11.00
CA ALA A 337 -32.37 12.66 9.63
C ALA A 337 -31.46 13.78 9.11
N LEU A 338 -31.75 15.06 9.37
CA LEU A 338 -30.85 16.17 9.09
C LEU A 338 -29.44 15.96 9.67
N GLY A 339 -29.37 15.55 10.95
CA GLY A 339 -28.11 15.23 11.61
C GLY A 339 -27.35 14.05 11.00
N ALA A 340 -28.05 13.14 10.32
CA ALA A 340 -27.44 12.02 9.60
C ALA A 340 -26.99 12.38 8.17
N GLN A 341 -27.70 13.29 7.49
CA GLN A 341 -27.45 13.66 6.09
C GLN A 341 -26.37 14.74 5.95
N ALA A 342 -26.41 15.78 6.78
CA ALA A 342 -25.48 16.91 6.70
C ALA A 342 -23.99 16.48 6.74
N PRO A 343 -23.55 15.56 7.63
CA PRO A 343 -22.17 15.09 7.61
C PRO A 343 -21.78 14.34 6.33
N GLN A 344 -22.72 13.66 5.65
CA GLN A 344 -22.42 12.93 4.41
C GLN A 344 -22.24 13.89 3.23
N LEU A 345 -23.09 14.91 3.14
CA LEU A 345 -22.96 15.99 2.16
C LEU A 345 -21.67 16.78 2.39
N PHE A 346 -21.40 17.17 3.65
CA PHE A 346 -20.18 17.87 4.00
C PHE A 346 -18.94 17.07 3.59
N ARG A 347 -18.91 15.77 3.91
CA ARG A 347 -17.80 14.89 3.50
C ARG A 347 -17.64 14.86 1.99
N PHE A 348 -18.71 14.61 1.24
CA PHE A 348 -18.63 14.50 -0.21
C PHE A 348 -18.19 15.80 -0.88
N PHE A 349 -18.67 16.97 -0.42
CA PHE A 349 -18.34 18.25 -1.04
C PHE A 349 -17.03 18.86 -0.56
N ARG A 350 -16.62 18.61 0.70
CA ARG A 350 -15.49 19.30 1.35
C ARG A 350 -14.34 18.40 1.76
N GLU A 351 -14.61 17.20 2.27
CA GLU A 351 -13.55 16.34 2.85
C GLU A 351 -13.00 15.30 1.87
N VAL A 352 -13.81 14.86 0.91
CA VAL A 352 -13.34 14.08 -0.23
C VAL A 352 -12.61 15.05 -1.16
N GLU A 353 -11.36 14.77 -1.49
CA GLU A 353 -10.50 15.66 -2.28
C GLU A 353 -9.80 14.87 -3.37
N GLU A 354 -9.24 15.57 -4.33
CA GLU A 354 -8.40 14.96 -5.38
C GLU A 354 -7.24 14.20 -4.74
N GLY A 355 -6.94 13.02 -5.28
CA GLY A 355 -5.99 12.10 -4.67
C GLY A 355 -6.56 11.27 -3.52
N HIS A 356 -7.77 11.48 -3.02
CA HIS A 356 -8.35 10.54 -2.05
C HIS A 356 -8.79 9.22 -2.71
N LEU A 357 -8.87 8.15 -1.92
CA LEU A 357 -9.33 6.85 -2.39
C LEU A 357 -10.80 6.61 -2.08
N VAL A 358 -11.52 6.09 -3.07
CA VAL A 358 -12.92 5.67 -2.97
C VAL A 358 -13.04 4.16 -3.13
N PHE A 359 -13.66 3.52 -2.15
CA PHE A 359 -14.08 2.13 -2.13
C PHE A 359 -15.58 2.09 -2.44
N ALA A 360 -15.95 1.65 -3.65
CA ALA A 360 -17.35 1.47 -4.02
C ALA A 360 -17.89 0.21 -3.34
N ASN A 361 -18.93 0.31 -2.52
CA ASN A 361 -19.45 -0.84 -1.76
C ASN A 361 -20.82 -1.33 -2.26
N GLN A 362 -21.03 -2.65 -2.25
CA GLN A 362 -22.35 -3.27 -2.41
C GLN A 362 -23.02 -3.46 -1.06
N GLY A 363 -23.69 -2.39 -0.61
CA GLY A 363 -24.31 -2.36 0.71
C GLY A 363 -23.31 -2.74 1.80
N LYS A 364 -23.64 -3.75 2.60
CA LYS A 364 -22.79 -4.25 3.70
C LYS A 364 -22.04 -5.54 3.37
N THR A 365 -22.03 -5.94 2.10
CA THR A 365 -21.61 -7.29 1.69
C THR A 365 -20.25 -7.34 1.02
N ALA A 366 -19.95 -6.43 0.11
CA ALA A 366 -18.72 -6.45 -0.67
C ALA A 366 -18.23 -5.05 -1.07
N ILE A 367 -16.96 -4.94 -1.40
CA ILE A 367 -16.35 -3.84 -2.16
C ILE A 367 -16.35 -4.26 -3.63
N LEU A 368 -16.80 -3.38 -4.50
CA LEU A 368 -16.97 -3.59 -5.93
C LEU A 368 -15.83 -3.02 -6.75
N GLY A 369 -15.15 -1.99 -6.23
CA GLY A 369 -14.00 -1.37 -6.86
C GLY A 369 -13.34 -0.33 -5.97
N ILE A 370 -12.10 -0.01 -6.32
CA ILE A 370 -11.29 1.01 -5.66
C ILE A 370 -10.86 2.01 -6.74
N GLY A 371 -10.97 3.30 -6.46
CA GLY A 371 -10.61 4.34 -7.41
C GLY A 371 -10.04 5.58 -6.73
N ILE A 372 -9.30 6.37 -7.50
CA ILE A 372 -8.70 7.62 -7.06
C ILE A 372 -9.58 8.78 -7.51
N VAL A 373 -9.89 9.71 -6.62
CA VAL A 373 -10.63 10.93 -6.94
C VAL A 373 -9.77 11.86 -7.78
N THR A 374 -10.28 12.31 -8.92
CA THR A 374 -9.53 13.14 -9.89
C THR A 374 -10.17 14.49 -10.17
N SER A 375 -11.27 14.82 -9.49
CA SER A 375 -11.90 16.13 -9.62
C SER A 375 -12.48 16.66 -8.30
N ALA A 376 -12.60 17.97 -8.21
CA ALA A 376 -13.58 18.67 -7.38
C ALA A 376 -15.03 18.19 -7.65
N PRO A 377 -16.03 18.51 -6.80
CA PRO A 377 -17.43 18.20 -7.07
C PRO A 377 -17.94 18.84 -8.36
N ILE A 378 -18.72 18.08 -9.11
CA ILE A 378 -19.36 18.48 -10.36
C ILE A 378 -20.87 18.27 -10.22
N LEU A 379 -21.65 19.18 -10.78
CA LEU A 379 -23.09 19.01 -10.95
C LEU A 379 -23.38 18.49 -12.36
N ASP A 380 -23.87 17.26 -12.45
CA ASP A 380 -24.31 16.62 -13.69
C ASP A 380 -25.82 16.35 -13.63
N THR A 381 -26.61 17.22 -14.27
CA THR A 381 -28.07 17.15 -14.22
C THR A 381 -28.67 16.07 -15.12
N ASP A 382 -27.87 15.40 -15.95
CA ASP A 382 -28.32 14.30 -16.81
C ASP A 382 -28.35 12.96 -16.06
N LEU A 383 -27.79 12.92 -14.83
CA LEU A 383 -27.75 11.75 -13.97
C LEU A 383 -28.82 11.81 -12.85
N ASP A 384 -29.37 10.65 -12.49
CA ASP A 384 -30.27 10.52 -11.33
C ASP A 384 -29.60 10.93 -10.01
N TYR A 385 -28.28 10.71 -9.91
CA TYR A 385 -27.43 11.13 -8.79
C TYR A 385 -26.51 12.24 -9.29
N PRO A 386 -26.93 13.52 -9.17
CA PRO A 386 -26.34 14.60 -9.95
C PRO A 386 -25.06 15.18 -9.34
N PHE A 387 -24.79 14.93 -8.07
CA PHE A 387 -23.56 15.38 -7.42
C PHE A 387 -22.47 14.34 -7.62
N THR A 388 -21.49 14.71 -8.43
CA THR A 388 -20.55 13.76 -9.04
C THR A 388 -19.11 14.18 -8.76
N ARG A 389 -18.22 13.20 -8.71
CA ARG A 389 -16.76 13.39 -8.80
C ARG A 389 -16.20 12.41 -9.80
N GLU A 390 -15.21 12.84 -10.56
CA GLU A 390 -14.45 11.96 -11.45
C GLU A 390 -13.54 11.05 -10.63
N ILE A 391 -13.48 9.79 -11.05
CA ILE A 391 -12.75 8.71 -10.43
C ILE A 391 -11.97 7.95 -11.50
N THR A 392 -10.66 7.84 -11.31
CA THR A 392 -9.88 6.81 -12.02
C THR A 392 -10.03 5.50 -11.27
N TRP A 393 -10.89 4.61 -11.77
CA TRP A 393 -11.06 3.27 -11.22
C TRP A 393 -9.81 2.42 -11.50
N LEU A 394 -9.32 1.76 -10.46
CA LEU A 394 -8.14 0.92 -10.53
C LEU A 394 -8.58 -0.50 -10.95
N LYS A 395 -7.70 -1.24 -11.67
CA LYS A 395 -8.01 -2.60 -12.16
C LYS A 395 -8.40 -3.49 -10.97
N TYR A 396 -9.67 -3.86 -10.88
CA TYR A 396 -10.23 -4.59 -9.74
C TYR A 396 -10.84 -5.90 -10.23
N PRO A 397 -10.21 -7.06 -9.93
CA PRO A 397 -10.52 -8.31 -10.62
C PRO A 397 -11.89 -8.90 -10.24
N SER A 398 -12.38 -8.65 -9.02
CA SER A 398 -13.69 -9.13 -8.57
C SER A 398 -14.14 -8.49 -7.26
N PRO A 399 -15.46 -8.41 -6.99
CA PRO A 399 -15.97 -7.97 -5.71
C PRO A 399 -15.33 -8.68 -4.49
N THR A 400 -14.73 -7.94 -3.56
CA THR A 400 -14.17 -8.49 -2.32
C THR A 400 -15.19 -8.43 -1.20
N GLN A 401 -15.40 -9.54 -0.48
CA GLN A 401 -16.31 -9.54 0.66
C GLN A 401 -15.82 -8.62 1.78
N ILE A 402 -16.74 -7.86 2.38
CA ILE A 402 -16.44 -7.04 3.54
C ILE A 402 -16.14 -7.98 4.73
N PRO A 403 -14.95 -7.90 5.35
CA PRO A 403 -14.59 -8.77 6.45
C PRO A 403 -15.53 -8.60 7.65
N PRO A 404 -15.78 -9.68 8.43
CA PRO A 404 -16.64 -9.62 9.62
C PRO A 404 -16.23 -8.54 10.64
N ALA A 405 -14.94 -8.22 10.73
CA ALA A 405 -14.41 -7.15 11.58
C ALA A 405 -14.99 -5.76 11.25
N LEU A 406 -15.46 -5.54 10.02
CA LEU A 406 -16.05 -4.29 9.55
C LEU A 406 -17.58 -4.29 9.55
N LYS A 407 -18.20 -5.28 10.22
CA LYS A 407 -19.65 -5.39 10.30
C LYS A 407 -20.27 -4.11 10.88
N GLY A 408 -21.22 -3.54 10.14
CA GLY A 408 -21.94 -2.33 10.55
C GLY A 408 -21.31 -1.02 10.08
N LYS A 409 -20.07 -1.04 9.55
CA LYS A 409 -19.39 0.18 9.06
C LYS A 409 -20.13 0.81 7.88
N PHE A 410 -20.55 -0.01 6.91
CA PHE A 410 -21.15 0.40 5.63
C PHE A 410 -22.66 0.71 5.72
N GLY A 411 -23.08 1.46 6.74
CA GLY A 411 -24.48 1.82 6.99
C GLY A 411 -24.93 3.16 6.40
N LYS A 412 -24.02 3.93 5.81
CA LYS A 412 -24.24 5.28 5.25
C LYS A 412 -23.66 5.35 3.84
N THR A 413 -24.06 6.37 3.08
CA THR A 413 -23.63 6.57 1.69
C THR A 413 -22.18 6.98 1.59
N VAL A 414 -21.72 7.90 2.46
CA VAL A 414 -20.34 8.42 2.47
C VAL A 414 -19.72 8.24 3.85
N ILE A 415 -18.68 7.42 3.92
CA ILE A 415 -18.03 7.03 5.18
C ILE A 415 -16.53 7.15 5.02
N GLU A 416 -15.88 7.83 5.97
CA GLU A 416 -14.43 7.75 6.09
C GLU A 416 -14.03 6.39 6.69
N LEU A 417 -13.06 5.76 6.04
CA LEU A 417 -12.41 4.54 6.50
C LEU A 417 -11.09 4.91 7.17
N SER A 418 -10.83 4.30 8.32
CA SER A 418 -9.51 4.40 8.95
C SER A 418 -8.49 3.59 8.16
N GLN A 419 -7.21 3.84 8.43
CA GLN A 419 -6.11 3.03 7.90
C GLN A 419 -6.29 1.53 8.18
N GLU A 420 -6.73 1.18 9.39
CA GLU A 420 -6.93 -0.22 9.77
C GLU A 420 -8.04 -0.86 8.94
N GLU A 421 -9.12 -0.13 8.72
CA GLU A 421 -10.25 -0.60 7.92
C GLU A 421 -9.85 -0.76 6.45
N CYS A 422 -9.06 0.17 5.91
CA CYS A 422 -8.48 0.08 4.57
C CYS A 422 -7.58 -1.16 4.44
N HIS A 423 -6.70 -1.40 5.41
CA HIS A 423 -5.82 -2.56 5.43
C HIS A 423 -6.61 -3.88 5.39
N LEU A 424 -7.63 -4.03 6.23
CA LEU A 424 -8.47 -5.23 6.23
C LEU A 424 -9.18 -5.47 4.89
N LEU A 425 -9.56 -4.40 4.18
CA LEU A 425 -10.18 -4.49 2.85
C LEU A 425 -9.17 -4.87 1.75
N LEU A 426 -7.90 -4.48 1.90
CA LEU A 426 -6.82 -4.80 0.96
C LEU A 426 -6.26 -6.21 1.19
N GLN A 427 -6.13 -6.66 2.45
CA GLN A 427 -5.70 -8.02 2.78
C GLN A 427 -6.60 -9.08 2.15
N ASN A 428 -7.92 -8.86 2.16
CA ASN A 428 -8.90 -9.77 1.58
C ASN A 428 -8.86 -9.85 0.04
N GLN A 429 -7.91 -9.19 -0.62
CA GLN A 429 -7.78 -9.22 -2.08
C GLN A 429 -6.86 -10.33 -2.59
N VAL A 430 -5.93 -10.81 -1.78
CA VAL A 430 -5.08 -11.93 -2.16
C VAL A 430 -5.73 -13.22 -1.66
N ARG A 431 -6.37 -13.96 -2.57
CA ARG A 431 -6.87 -15.30 -2.27
C ARG A 431 -5.76 -16.30 -2.55
N TYR A 432 -5.39 -17.04 -1.52
CA TYR A 432 -4.41 -18.10 -1.63
C TYR A 432 -5.13 -19.41 -1.93
N TRP A 433 -4.62 -20.13 -2.93
CA TRP A 433 -5.13 -21.43 -3.33
C TRP A 433 -4.04 -22.46 -3.18
N THR A 434 -4.33 -23.53 -2.46
CA THR A 434 -3.41 -24.67 -2.41
C THR A 434 -3.70 -25.59 -3.58
N LEU A 435 -2.67 -25.86 -4.39
CA LEU A 435 -2.74 -26.82 -5.48
C LEU A 435 -1.68 -27.89 -5.26
N SER A 436 -2.10 -29.15 -5.37
CA SER A 436 -1.17 -30.27 -5.28
C SER A 436 -0.75 -30.69 -6.70
N PRO A 437 0.55 -30.74 -7.00
CA PRO A 437 1.09 -31.22 -8.28
C PRO A 437 1.05 -32.76 -8.38
N SER A 438 0.35 -33.45 -7.48
CA SER A 438 0.38 -34.91 -7.35
C SER A 438 -0.82 -35.59 -8.01
N VAL A 439 -0.69 -36.90 -8.27
CA VAL A 439 -1.80 -37.76 -8.69
C VAL A 439 -2.18 -38.71 -7.56
N GLY A 440 -3.47 -38.85 -7.28
CA GLY A 440 -3.97 -40.03 -6.57
C GLY A 440 -5.24 -39.81 -5.75
N TYR A 441 -6.26 -40.62 -6.03
CA TYR A 441 -7.43 -40.82 -5.18
C TYR A 441 -7.28 -42.08 -4.28
N ASP A 442 -6.16 -42.81 -4.35
CA ASP A 442 -6.10 -44.22 -3.95
C ASP A 442 -5.01 -44.60 -2.93
N SER A 443 -4.36 -43.65 -2.28
CA SER A 443 -3.45 -43.96 -1.15
C SER A 443 -3.88 -43.20 0.11
N ASN A 444 -4.09 -43.95 1.19
CA ASN A 444 -4.29 -43.44 2.55
C ASN A 444 -3.02 -42.77 3.13
N ASN A 445 -1.96 -42.59 2.32
CA ASN A 445 -0.71 -42.00 2.73
C ASN A 445 -0.42 -40.79 1.81
N TRP A 446 -0.68 -39.59 2.33
CA TRP A 446 -0.54 -38.32 1.62
C TRP A 446 0.93 -37.93 1.37
N LEU A 447 1.85 -38.55 2.11
CA LEU A 447 3.31 -38.32 2.04
C LEU A 447 4.00 -39.03 0.87
N ASP A 448 3.33 -39.98 0.20
CA ASP A 448 3.96 -40.89 -0.78
C ASP A 448 3.47 -40.63 -2.23
N ARG A 449 2.91 -39.44 -2.48
CA ARG A 449 2.30 -39.12 -3.78
C ARG A 449 3.33 -38.54 -4.75
N GLU A 450 3.49 -39.21 -5.88
CA GLU A 450 4.33 -38.76 -6.98
C GLU A 450 3.89 -37.36 -7.47
N LEU A 451 4.82 -36.41 -7.46
CA LEU A 451 4.63 -35.01 -7.89
C LEU A 451 4.60 -34.88 -9.41
N LYS A 452 3.79 -35.69 -10.07
CA LYS A 452 3.78 -35.89 -11.52
C LYS A 452 3.69 -34.61 -12.34
N TYR A 453 3.06 -33.56 -11.81
CA TYR A 453 2.83 -32.29 -12.53
C TYR A 453 3.79 -31.16 -12.11
N TRP A 454 4.70 -31.39 -11.15
CA TRP A 454 5.55 -30.35 -10.58
C TRP A 454 6.48 -29.71 -11.62
N ASP A 455 7.25 -30.52 -12.34
CA ASP A 455 8.15 -30.03 -13.38
C ASP A 455 7.37 -29.34 -14.51
N GLY A 456 6.16 -29.81 -14.80
CA GLY A 456 5.25 -29.18 -15.74
C GLY A 456 4.86 -27.77 -15.30
N PHE A 457 4.46 -27.60 -14.03
CA PHE A 457 4.07 -26.28 -13.51
C PHE A 457 5.21 -25.26 -13.59
N LEU A 458 6.43 -25.68 -13.23
CA LEU A 458 7.60 -24.82 -13.26
C LEU A 458 8.01 -24.43 -14.68
N GLN A 459 7.94 -25.37 -15.63
CA GLN A 459 8.41 -25.11 -17.01
C GLN A 459 7.42 -24.28 -17.83
N SER A 460 6.12 -24.42 -17.61
CA SER A 460 5.10 -23.76 -18.42
C SER A 460 4.48 -22.53 -17.76
N GLU A 461 4.93 -22.17 -16.55
CA GLU A 461 4.36 -21.09 -15.73
C GLU A 461 2.83 -21.21 -15.60
N SER A 462 2.32 -22.45 -15.56
CA SER A 462 0.89 -22.73 -15.59
C SER A 462 0.56 -23.88 -14.65
N VAL A 463 -0.56 -23.78 -13.93
CA VAL A 463 -1.03 -24.85 -13.05
C VAL A 463 -2.26 -25.54 -13.61
N GLY A 464 -2.50 -26.78 -13.16
CA GLY A 464 -3.65 -27.57 -13.58
C GLY A 464 -4.14 -28.52 -12.49
N ILE A 465 -5.30 -29.12 -12.71
CA ILE A 465 -5.90 -30.12 -11.81
C ILE A 465 -6.18 -31.42 -12.57
N GLY A 466 -6.03 -32.55 -11.90
CA GLY A 466 -6.11 -33.88 -12.50
C GLY A 466 -7.53 -34.40 -12.75
N TRP A 467 -8.30 -33.74 -13.63
CA TRP A 467 -9.68 -34.13 -14.01
C TRP A 467 -9.83 -34.36 -15.52
N ASN A 468 -8.87 -35.08 -16.10
CA ASN A 468 -8.75 -35.24 -17.56
C ASN A 468 -10.04 -35.76 -18.21
N ARG A 469 -10.71 -36.75 -17.60
CA ARG A 469 -11.95 -37.32 -18.15
C ARG A 469 -13.09 -36.29 -18.22
N LEU A 470 -13.16 -35.36 -17.26
CA LEU A 470 -14.13 -34.27 -17.29
C LEU A 470 -13.92 -33.39 -18.53
N VAL A 471 -12.65 -33.09 -18.83
CA VAL A 471 -12.25 -32.30 -20.01
C VAL A 471 -12.48 -33.09 -21.29
N GLU A 472 -12.19 -34.40 -21.32
CA GLU A 472 -12.47 -35.27 -22.47
C GLU A 472 -13.96 -35.34 -22.82
N ASP A 473 -14.82 -35.44 -21.81
CA ASP A 473 -16.28 -35.60 -22.01
C ASP A 473 -16.98 -34.28 -22.38
N HIS A 474 -16.49 -33.14 -21.88
CA HIS A 474 -17.23 -31.87 -21.96
C HIS A 474 -16.44 -30.68 -22.54
N GLY A 475 -15.11 -30.78 -22.62
CA GLY A 475 -14.23 -29.77 -23.21
C GLY A 475 -14.48 -28.34 -22.70
N ASP A 476 -14.43 -27.39 -23.63
CA ASP A 476 -14.58 -25.95 -23.34
C ASP A 476 -15.96 -25.57 -22.77
N THR A 477 -16.97 -26.45 -22.92
CA THR A 477 -18.31 -26.22 -22.34
C THR A 477 -18.20 -25.95 -20.84
N LEU A 478 -17.29 -26.64 -20.15
CA LEU A 478 -17.05 -26.46 -18.72
C LEU A 478 -16.74 -25.00 -18.37
N LEU A 479 -15.96 -24.29 -19.19
CA LEU A 479 -15.54 -22.91 -18.93
C LEU A 479 -16.68 -21.90 -19.06
N SER A 480 -17.71 -22.25 -19.83
CA SER A 480 -18.83 -21.35 -20.18
C SER A 480 -20.02 -21.40 -19.21
N LEU A 481 -19.99 -22.28 -18.21
CA LEU A 481 -21.12 -22.49 -17.31
C LEU A 481 -21.24 -21.38 -16.27
N GLU A 482 -22.40 -20.73 -16.21
CA GLU A 482 -22.69 -19.66 -15.25
C GLU A 482 -23.22 -20.18 -13.91
N LYS A 483 -23.81 -21.39 -13.88
CA LYS A 483 -24.46 -21.96 -12.70
C LYS A 483 -23.76 -23.22 -12.23
N LYS A 484 -23.45 -23.25 -10.93
CA LYS A 484 -22.82 -24.40 -10.27
C LYS A 484 -23.62 -25.70 -10.42
N ASP A 485 -24.95 -25.62 -10.44
CA ASP A 485 -25.80 -26.82 -10.56
C ASP A 485 -25.75 -27.44 -11.96
N ASP A 486 -25.53 -26.65 -13.01
CA ASP A 486 -25.34 -27.15 -14.37
C ASP A 486 -24.00 -27.88 -14.48
N PHE A 487 -22.94 -27.33 -13.87
CA PHE A 487 -21.65 -28.01 -13.74
C PHE A 487 -21.76 -29.32 -12.96
N LYS A 488 -22.49 -29.32 -11.83
CA LYS A 488 -22.74 -30.55 -11.06
C LYS A 488 -23.44 -31.62 -11.90
N HIS A 489 -24.32 -31.23 -12.82
CA HIS A 489 -25.00 -32.17 -13.70
C HIS A 489 -24.01 -32.84 -14.66
N LEU A 490 -23.17 -32.06 -15.34
CA LEU A 490 -22.13 -32.60 -16.24
C LEU A 490 -21.12 -33.47 -15.48
N PHE A 491 -20.64 -32.99 -14.33
CA PHE A 491 -19.71 -33.75 -13.49
C PHE A 491 -20.27 -35.12 -13.09
N LYS A 492 -21.57 -35.20 -12.76
CA LYS A 492 -22.25 -36.46 -12.45
C LYS A 492 -22.41 -37.38 -13.66
N GLN A 493 -22.46 -36.85 -14.89
CA GLN A 493 -22.46 -37.69 -16.10
C GLN A 493 -21.12 -38.41 -16.27
N THR A 494 -20.00 -37.74 -15.98
CA THR A 494 -18.66 -38.35 -16.08
C THR A 494 -18.32 -39.29 -14.92
N TYR A 495 -18.57 -38.87 -13.67
CA TYR A 495 -18.07 -39.57 -12.46
C TYR A 495 -19.16 -40.17 -11.55
N GLY A 496 -20.44 -40.00 -11.89
CA GLY A 496 -21.56 -40.46 -11.04
C GLY A 496 -21.72 -39.65 -9.75
N ASN A 497 -22.41 -40.22 -8.75
CA ASN A 497 -22.76 -39.52 -7.50
C ASN A 497 -21.72 -39.68 -6.37
N ASN A 498 -20.63 -40.39 -6.60
CA ASN A 498 -19.68 -40.76 -5.54
C ASN A 498 -18.51 -39.78 -5.39
N MET A 499 -18.42 -38.77 -6.26
CA MET A 499 -17.34 -37.77 -6.24
C MET A 499 -17.91 -36.36 -6.09
N ALA A 500 -17.10 -35.49 -5.47
CA ALA A 500 -17.47 -34.13 -5.13
C ALA A 500 -17.04 -33.16 -6.26
N PRO A 501 -17.96 -32.44 -6.92
CA PRO A 501 -17.68 -31.52 -8.02
C PRO A 501 -17.05 -30.19 -7.58
N GLU A 502 -16.90 -29.96 -6.27
CA GLU A 502 -16.54 -28.67 -5.70
C GLU A 502 -15.15 -28.20 -6.14
N MET A 503 -14.14 -29.07 -6.08
CA MET A 503 -12.77 -28.71 -6.43
C MET A 503 -12.60 -28.25 -7.89
N PRO A 504 -13.05 -29.02 -8.91
CA PRO A 504 -12.91 -28.58 -10.28
C PRO A 504 -13.79 -27.36 -10.62
N TRP A 505 -14.97 -27.23 -10.00
CA TRP A 505 -15.77 -26.01 -10.13
C TRP A 505 -15.00 -24.79 -9.61
N THR A 506 -14.44 -24.89 -8.41
CA THR A 506 -13.72 -23.80 -7.76
C THR A 506 -12.49 -23.39 -8.57
N PHE A 507 -11.71 -24.36 -9.08
CA PHE A 507 -10.56 -24.06 -9.95
C PHE A 507 -10.95 -23.38 -11.26
N LEU A 508 -12.04 -23.82 -11.93
CA LEU A 508 -12.43 -23.27 -13.23
C LEU A 508 -13.17 -21.93 -13.13
N HIS A 509 -13.96 -21.72 -12.08
CA HIS A 509 -14.90 -20.59 -12.00
C HIS A 509 -14.66 -19.64 -10.83
N GLU A 510 -13.95 -20.04 -9.77
CA GLU A 510 -13.77 -19.22 -8.57
C GLU A 510 -12.33 -18.68 -8.42
N LEU A 511 -11.31 -19.41 -8.88
CA LEU A 511 -9.93 -18.93 -9.08
C LEU A 511 -9.91 -17.82 -10.15
N LYS A 512 -9.22 -16.71 -9.89
CA LYS A 512 -9.17 -15.52 -10.78
C LYS A 512 -7.73 -15.04 -10.98
N GLU A 513 -7.54 -14.30 -12.07
CA GLU A 513 -6.30 -13.55 -12.32
C GLU A 513 -5.99 -12.65 -11.11
N GLY A 514 -4.77 -12.77 -10.57
CA GLY A 514 -4.33 -12.05 -9.37
C GLY A 514 -4.42 -12.85 -8.07
N ASP A 515 -5.06 -14.02 -8.07
CA ASP A 515 -4.99 -14.95 -6.94
C ASP A 515 -3.60 -15.62 -6.87
N VAL A 516 -3.14 -15.96 -5.66
CA VAL A 516 -1.83 -16.59 -5.43
C VAL A 516 -1.99 -18.09 -5.27
N ILE A 517 -1.13 -18.86 -5.92
CA ILE A 517 -1.17 -20.32 -5.90
C ILE A 517 0.00 -20.84 -5.09
N LEU A 518 -0.31 -21.54 -4.00
CA LEU A 518 0.64 -22.26 -3.18
C LEU A 518 0.70 -23.70 -3.68
N ALA A 519 1.71 -24.00 -4.51
CA ALA A 519 1.97 -25.35 -4.98
C ALA A 519 2.71 -26.14 -3.89
N ASN A 520 2.02 -27.07 -3.22
CA ASN A 520 2.64 -27.84 -2.13
C ASN A 520 3.42 -29.03 -2.70
N ARG A 521 4.74 -29.05 -2.46
CA ARG A 521 5.65 -30.12 -2.89
C ARG A 521 5.47 -31.44 -2.11
N GLY A 522 4.66 -31.45 -1.05
CA GLY A 522 4.69 -32.54 -0.07
C GLY A 522 5.99 -32.49 0.75
N ALA A 523 5.97 -33.09 1.94
CA ALA A 523 7.17 -33.18 2.79
C ALA A 523 8.13 -34.26 2.28
#